data_AF-A0A5W8NKS3-F1
#
_entry.id   AF-A0A5W8NKS3-F1
#
_cell.length_a   1.000
_cell.length_b   1.000
_cell.length_c   1.000
_cell.angle_alpha   90.00
_cell.angle_beta   90.00
_cell.angle_gamma   90.00
#
_symmetry.space_group_name_H-M   'P 1'
#
loop_
_entity.id
_entity.type
_entity.pdbx_description
1 polymer ?
#
loop_
_entity_poly.entity_id
_entity_poly.type
_entity_poly.pdbx_seq_one_letter_code
_entity_poly.pdbx_strand_id
1 'polypeptide(L)'
;MNIGKAAKASKVSAKMIRYYEQIGLIPAASRTDSGYRAYTQADVNQLHFIRRARDFGFSVAEISDLLNLWNNQSRQSADVKRLAQTHIDELDRRIQNMQHMAQTLKALIHCCAGDTLPDCPILHTLGQPDDSEPEARTGAVLRRPRRHGLAKRL
;
A
#
# COMPACT_ATOMS: atom_id res chain seq x y z
N MET A 1 -8.60 14.52 -23.24
CA MET A 1 -7.38 13.80 -23.69
C MET A 1 -7.61 12.29 -23.62
N ASN A 2 -6.96 11.47 -24.47
CA ASN A 2 -7.12 10.00 -24.39
C ASN A 2 -6.32 9.39 -23.24
N ILE A 3 -6.53 8.09 -22.95
CA ILE A 3 -5.87 7.40 -21.84
C ILE A 3 -4.34 7.37 -21.96
N GLY A 4 -3.79 7.30 -23.19
CA GLY A 4 -2.34 7.31 -23.41
C GLY A 4 -1.70 8.64 -23.03
N LYS A 5 -2.34 9.75 -23.42
CA LYS A 5 -1.92 11.11 -23.03
C LYS A 5 -2.06 11.32 -21.52
N ALA A 6 -3.18 10.89 -20.92
CA ALA A 6 -3.38 10.97 -19.47
C ALA A 6 -2.34 10.16 -18.70
N ALA A 7 -1.99 8.96 -19.18
CA ALA A 7 -0.97 8.11 -18.58
C ALA A 7 0.42 8.76 -18.60
N LYS A 8 0.82 9.33 -19.74
CA LYS A 8 2.10 10.04 -19.87
C LYS A 8 2.14 11.28 -18.97
N ALA A 9 1.06 12.07 -18.95
CA ALA A 9 0.98 13.29 -18.16
C ALA A 9 1.03 12.98 -16.66
N SER A 10 0.13 12.12 -16.17
CA SER A 10 0.05 11.72 -14.75
C SER A 10 1.22 10.84 -14.27
N LYS A 11 1.97 10.29 -15.22
CA LYS A 11 2.96 9.23 -15.00
C LYS A 11 2.37 8.00 -14.26
N VAL A 12 1.10 7.70 -14.54
CA VAL A 12 0.39 6.49 -14.08
C VAL A 12 0.13 5.62 -15.31
N SER A 13 0.40 4.32 -15.26
CA SER A 13 0.19 3.47 -16.42
C SER A 13 -1.30 3.39 -16.79
N ALA A 14 -1.61 3.25 -18.08
CA ALA A 14 -3.00 3.12 -18.54
C ALA A 14 -3.72 1.91 -17.91
N LYS A 15 -2.99 0.85 -17.53
CA LYS A 15 -3.53 -0.29 -16.77
C LYS A 15 -4.01 0.16 -15.37
N MET A 16 -3.18 0.93 -14.67
CA MET A 16 -3.53 1.44 -13.34
C MET A 16 -4.66 2.47 -13.38
N ILE A 17 -4.71 3.33 -14.41
CA ILE A 17 -5.84 4.26 -14.58
C ILE A 17 -7.16 3.48 -14.67
N ARG A 18 -7.23 2.45 -15.53
CA ARG A 18 -8.43 1.60 -15.64
C ARG A 18 -8.76 0.88 -14.33
N TYR A 19 -7.73 0.43 -13.61
CA TYR A 19 -7.92 -0.20 -12.30
C TYR A 19 -8.51 0.79 -11.29
N TYR A 20 -8.02 2.03 -11.25
CA TYR A 20 -8.56 3.07 -10.37
C TYR A 20 -9.99 3.46 -10.73
N GLU A 21 -10.35 3.50 -12.02
CA GLU A 21 -11.77 3.64 -12.43
C GLU A 21 -12.61 2.45 -11.93
N GLN A 22 -12.10 1.22 -12.10
CA GLN A 22 -12.83 -0.01 -11.76
C GLN A 22 -13.14 -0.12 -10.26
N ILE A 23 -12.21 0.29 -9.40
CA ILE A 23 -12.41 0.27 -7.95
C ILE A 23 -13.09 1.56 -7.42
N GLY A 24 -13.43 2.50 -8.30
CA GLY A 24 -14.09 3.76 -7.94
C GLY A 24 -13.19 4.78 -7.25
N LEU A 25 -11.86 4.63 -7.31
CA LEU A 25 -10.93 5.59 -6.72
C LEU A 25 -10.87 6.90 -7.52
N ILE A 26 -11.12 6.81 -8.82
CA ILE A 26 -11.37 7.97 -9.68
C ILE A 26 -12.73 7.81 -10.37
N PRO A 27 -13.41 8.90 -10.72
CA PRO A 27 -14.64 8.84 -11.50
C PRO A 27 -14.41 8.12 -12.84
N ALA A 28 -15.44 7.45 -13.35
CA ALA A 28 -15.39 6.87 -14.68
C ALA A 28 -15.21 8.00 -15.73
N ALA A 29 -14.22 7.85 -16.61
CA ALA A 29 -13.97 8.86 -17.64
C ALA A 29 -15.18 9.01 -18.58
N SER A 30 -15.51 10.25 -18.92
CA SER A 30 -16.44 10.57 -20.00
C SER A 30 -16.00 9.92 -21.30
N ARG A 31 -16.93 9.67 -22.21
CA ARG A 31 -16.62 9.14 -23.54
C ARG A 31 -16.75 10.23 -24.59
N THR A 32 -15.88 10.21 -25.59
CA THR A 32 -16.06 11.00 -26.82
C THR A 32 -17.22 10.44 -27.65
N ASP A 33 -17.70 11.21 -28.63
CA ASP A 33 -18.72 10.74 -29.58
C ASP A 33 -18.29 9.47 -30.33
N SER A 34 -16.97 9.31 -30.53
CA SER A 34 -16.34 8.10 -31.10
C SER A 34 -16.17 6.93 -30.10
N GLY A 35 -16.67 7.05 -28.87
CA GLY A 35 -16.70 6.00 -27.86
C GLY A 35 -15.42 5.82 -27.02
N TYR A 36 -14.39 6.63 -27.24
CA TYR A 36 -13.12 6.55 -26.50
C TYR A 36 -13.20 7.27 -25.15
N ARG A 37 -12.48 6.76 -24.14
CA ARG A 37 -12.34 7.46 -22.84
C ARG A 37 -11.63 8.79 -23.01
N ALA A 38 -12.23 9.83 -22.45
CA ALA A 38 -11.73 11.20 -22.43
C ALA A 38 -11.47 11.63 -20.98
N TYR A 39 -10.24 12.04 -20.72
CA TYR A 39 -9.78 12.57 -19.45
C TYR A 39 -9.60 14.08 -19.56
N THR A 40 -9.91 14.79 -18.48
CA THR A 40 -9.71 16.22 -18.29
C THR A 40 -8.36 16.48 -17.63
N GLN A 41 -7.97 17.76 -17.52
CA GLN A 41 -6.77 18.13 -16.75
C GLN A 41 -6.96 17.87 -15.24
N ALA A 42 -8.19 18.01 -14.73
CA ALA A 42 -8.52 17.69 -13.35
C ALA A 42 -8.27 16.20 -13.05
N ASP A 43 -8.68 15.30 -13.95
CA ASP A 43 -8.42 13.86 -13.81
C ASP A 43 -6.92 13.55 -13.75
N VAL A 44 -6.12 14.24 -14.57
CA VAL A 44 -4.65 14.11 -14.54
C VAL A 44 -4.06 14.58 -13.23
N ASN A 45 -4.54 15.69 -12.67
CA ASN A 45 -4.11 16.19 -11.37
C ASN A 45 -4.48 15.20 -10.24
N GLN A 46 -5.67 14.59 -10.30
CA GLN A 46 -6.09 13.55 -9.37
C GLN A 46 -5.23 12.28 -9.49
N LEU A 47 -4.89 11.86 -10.71
CA LEU A 47 -3.97 10.74 -10.94
C LEU A 47 -2.56 11.04 -10.41
N HIS A 48 -2.08 12.27 -10.54
CA HIS A 48 -0.82 12.70 -9.93
C HIS A 48 -0.87 12.62 -8.40
N PHE A 49 -1.98 13.05 -7.79
CA PHE A 49 -2.21 12.95 -6.36
C PHE A 49 -2.13 11.49 -5.89
N ILE A 50 -2.87 10.60 -6.54
CA ILE A 50 -2.88 9.16 -6.24
C ILE A 50 -1.47 8.57 -6.36
N ARG A 51 -0.74 8.91 -7.43
CA ARG A 51 0.65 8.45 -7.61
C ARG A 51 1.52 8.89 -6.42
N ARG A 52 1.49 10.17 -6.07
CA ARG A 52 2.30 10.74 -5.00
C ARG A 52 1.97 10.11 -3.65
N ALA A 53 0.68 9.94 -3.34
CA ALA A 53 0.26 9.30 -2.09
C ALA A 53 0.73 7.84 -2.03
N ARG A 54 0.66 7.10 -3.14
CA ARG A 54 1.22 5.75 -3.22
C ARG A 54 2.75 5.74 -3.04
N ASP A 55 3.46 6.74 -3.57
CA ASP A 55 4.92 6.87 -3.38
C ASP A 55 5.28 7.12 -1.89
N PHE A 56 4.36 7.66 -1.08
CA PHE A 56 4.49 7.77 0.38
C PHE A 56 4.01 6.52 1.14
N GLY A 57 3.62 5.46 0.44
CA GLY A 57 3.21 4.20 1.05
C GLY A 57 1.78 4.17 1.57
N PHE A 58 0.95 5.20 1.29
CA PHE A 58 -0.47 5.14 1.63
C PHE A 58 -1.17 4.00 0.89
N SER A 59 -2.02 3.28 1.60
CA SER A 59 -2.91 2.27 1.04
C SER A 59 -3.98 2.89 0.15
N VAL A 60 -4.62 2.08 -0.68
CA VAL A 60 -5.72 2.55 -1.55
C VAL A 60 -6.88 3.13 -0.73
N ALA A 61 -7.14 2.59 0.46
CA ALA A 61 -8.19 3.10 1.35
C ALA A 61 -7.85 4.51 1.84
N GLU A 62 -6.64 4.71 2.36
CA GLU A 62 -6.18 6.03 2.84
C GLU A 62 -6.08 7.05 1.72
N ILE A 63 -5.67 6.61 0.51
CA ILE A 63 -5.68 7.48 -0.68
C ILE A 63 -7.10 7.94 -0.98
N SER A 64 -8.11 7.08 -0.80
CA SER A 64 -9.50 7.48 -1.00
C SER A 64 -9.94 8.53 0.03
N ASP A 65 -9.56 8.36 1.30
CA ASP A 65 -9.86 9.34 2.35
C ASP A 65 -9.17 10.68 2.09
N LEU A 66 -7.91 10.64 1.67
CA LEU A 66 -7.14 11.81 1.26
C LEU A 66 -7.77 12.52 0.05
N LEU A 67 -8.30 11.79 -0.93
CA LEU A 67 -9.02 12.36 -2.07
C LEU A 67 -10.33 13.01 -1.64
N ASN A 68 -11.08 12.39 -0.73
CA ASN A 68 -12.32 12.95 -0.18
C ASN A 68 -12.04 14.27 0.55
N LEU A 69 -10.97 14.31 1.35
CA LEU A 69 -10.50 15.53 1.97
C LEU A 69 -10.10 16.55 0.89
N TRP A 70 -9.25 16.19 -0.07
CA TRP A 70 -8.77 17.13 -1.08
C TRP A 70 -9.90 17.78 -1.91
N ASN A 71 -10.93 17.02 -2.27
CA ASN A 71 -12.07 17.50 -3.04
C ASN A 71 -13.07 18.34 -2.21
N ASN A 72 -13.03 18.24 -0.88
CA ASN A 72 -13.88 19.01 0.00
C ASN A 72 -13.30 20.42 0.25
N GLN A 73 -13.99 21.47 -0.21
CA GLN A 73 -13.57 22.86 0.00
C GLN A 73 -13.77 23.36 1.43
N SER A 74 -14.64 22.72 2.23
CA SER A 74 -14.89 23.07 3.64
C SER A 74 -14.10 22.22 4.64
N ARG A 75 -13.16 21.40 4.14
CA ARG A 75 -12.32 20.54 4.99
C ARG A 75 -11.54 21.34 6.02
N GLN A 76 -11.30 20.71 7.17
CA GLN A 76 -10.34 21.22 8.14
C GLN A 76 -8.96 20.65 7.85
N SER A 77 -7.94 21.50 7.87
CA SER A 77 -6.54 21.05 7.73
C SER A 77 -6.13 20.08 8.85
N ALA A 78 -6.79 20.15 10.00
CA ALA A 78 -6.63 19.22 11.12
C ALA A 78 -6.92 17.76 10.74
N ASP A 79 -7.89 17.50 9.86
CA ASP A 79 -8.22 16.13 9.43
C ASP A 79 -7.11 15.53 8.56
N VAL A 80 -6.58 16.33 7.64
CA VAL A 80 -5.44 15.94 6.80
C VAL A 80 -4.21 15.67 7.66
N LYS A 81 -3.95 16.52 8.65
CA LYS A 81 -2.82 16.34 9.58
C LYS A 81 -2.96 15.06 10.39
N ARG A 82 -4.16 14.73 10.88
CA ARG A 82 -4.41 13.51 11.66
C ARG A 82 -4.15 12.23 10.85
N LEU A 83 -4.63 12.19 9.61
CA LEU A 83 -4.39 11.07 8.71
C LEU A 83 -2.89 10.90 8.44
N ALA A 84 -2.19 11.99 8.11
CA ALA A 84 -0.75 11.95 7.89
C ALA A 84 0.03 11.52 9.14
N GLN A 85 -0.36 11.99 10.33
CA GLN A 85 0.29 11.59 11.59
C GLN A 85 0.09 10.10 11.87
N THR A 86 -1.12 9.58 11.66
CA THR A 86 -1.43 8.15 11.86
C THR A 86 -0.55 7.28 10.95
N HIS A 87 -0.38 7.68 9.68
CA HIS A 87 0.48 6.97 8.75
C HIS A 87 1.97 7.05 9.12
N ILE A 88 2.44 8.20 9.64
CA ILE A 88 3.80 8.32 10.17
C ILE A 88 4.00 7.36 11.34
N ASP A 89 3.06 7.31 12.29
CA ASP A 89 3.17 6.43 13.45
C ASP A 89 3.22 4.94 13.04
N GLU A 90 2.47 4.55 12.00
CA GLU A 90 2.52 3.21 11.41
C GLU A 90 3.86 2.92 10.71
N LEU A 91 4.39 3.88 9.96
CA LEU A 91 5.70 3.76 9.33
C LEU A 91 6.81 3.63 10.36
N ASP A 92 6.78 4.42 11.44
CA ASP A 92 7.79 4.37 12.50
C ASP A 92 7.78 3.03 13.24
N ARG A 93 6.59 2.48 13.56
CA ARG A 93 6.47 1.12 14.10
C ARG A 93 7.09 0.08 13.18
N ARG A 94 6.81 0.18 11.87
CA ARG A 94 7.39 -0.74 10.88
C ARG A 94 8.91 -0.59 10.80
N ILE A 95 9.44 0.62 10.87
CA ILE A 95 10.88 0.88 10.88
C ILE A 95 11.51 0.22 12.10
N GLN A 96 10.92 0.39 13.29
CA GLN A 96 11.41 -0.24 14.52
C GLN A 96 11.45 -1.77 14.38
N ASN A 97 10.40 -2.38 13.85
CA ASN A 97 10.34 -3.84 13.67
C ASN A 97 11.37 -4.32 12.65
N MET A 98 11.54 -3.62 11.52
CA MET A 98 12.58 -3.94 10.54
C MET A 98 14.00 -3.78 11.11
N GLN A 99 14.23 -2.76 11.94
CA GLN A 99 15.50 -2.56 12.64
C GLN A 99 15.78 -3.68 13.62
N HIS A 100 14.77 -4.10 14.40
CA HIS A 100 14.88 -5.23 15.31
C HIS A 100 15.24 -6.52 14.58
N MET A 101 14.49 -6.87 13.52
CA MET A 101 14.78 -8.04 12.68
C MET A 101 16.22 -8.01 12.12
N ALA A 102 16.66 -6.84 11.63
CA ALA A 102 18.00 -6.67 11.10
C ALA A 102 19.08 -6.81 12.19
N GLN A 103 18.83 -6.34 13.40
CA GLN A 103 19.73 -6.50 14.55
C GLN A 103 19.84 -7.97 14.96
N THR A 104 18.72 -8.69 15.06
CA THR A 104 18.72 -10.14 15.35
C THR A 104 19.55 -10.89 14.31
N LEU A 105 19.33 -10.64 13.02
CA LEU A 105 20.08 -11.31 11.97
C LEU A 105 21.58 -10.97 12.01
N LYS A 106 21.94 -9.71 12.29
CA LYS A 106 23.35 -9.30 12.48
C LYS A 106 24.02 -10.03 13.65
N ALA A 107 23.30 -10.20 14.77
CA ALA A 107 23.82 -10.96 15.91
C ALA A 107 24.07 -12.42 15.55
N LEU A 108 23.13 -13.06 14.83
CA LEU A 108 23.30 -14.44 14.37
C LEU A 108 24.47 -14.61 13.40
N ILE A 109 24.69 -13.63 12.50
CA ILE A 109 25.85 -13.61 11.61
C ILE A 109 27.15 -13.53 12.42
N HIS A 110 27.20 -12.71 13.48
CA HIS A 110 28.39 -12.60 14.31
C HIS A 110 28.74 -13.90 15.06
N CYS A 111 27.72 -14.69 15.43
CA CYS A 111 27.92 -15.99 16.05
C CYS A 111 28.24 -17.11 15.06
N CYS A 112 28.08 -16.89 13.76
CA CYS A 112 28.34 -17.89 12.73
C CYS A 112 29.80 -17.83 12.28
N ALA A 113 30.50 -18.97 12.33
CA ALA A 113 31.88 -19.08 11.86
C ALA A 113 32.02 -18.82 10.34
N GLY A 114 30.97 -19.12 9.56
CA GLY A 114 30.94 -18.89 8.12
C GLY A 114 31.90 -19.79 7.34
N ASP A 115 32.19 -20.98 7.86
CA ASP A 115 33.13 -21.95 7.27
C ASP A 115 32.38 -23.11 6.57
N THR A 116 33.11 -24.19 6.26
CA THR A 116 32.58 -25.36 5.54
C THR A 116 31.89 -26.36 6.46
N LEU A 117 31.75 -26.08 7.76
CA LEU A 117 31.16 -27.00 8.73
C LEU A 117 29.62 -26.88 8.74
N PRO A 118 28.90 -27.96 9.08
CA PRO A 118 27.43 -27.97 9.08
C PRO A 118 26.80 -27.23 10.27
N ASP A 119 27.57 -26.95 11.33
CA ASP A 119 27.09 -26.30 12.54
C ASP A 119 26.88 -24.81 12.31
N CYS A 120 25.62 -24.43 12.10
CA CYS A 120 25.22 -23.06 11.79
C CYS A 120 24.25 -22.52 12.85
N PRO A 121 24.72 -21.63 13.75
CA PRO A 121 23.87 -21.01 14.78
C PRO A 121 22.67 -20.24 14.21
N ILE A 122 22.78 -19.74 12.97
CA ILE A 122 21.68 -19.06 12.25
C ILE A 122 20.53 -20.06 12.02
N LEU A 123 20.82 -21.23 11.42
CA LEU A 123 19.81 -22.24 11.11
C LEU A 123 19.23 -22.85 12.39
N HIS A 124 20.07 -23.08 13.40
CA HIS A 124 19.61 -23.56 14.70
C HIS A 124 18.58 -22.59 15.30
N THR A 125 18.91 -21.30 15.39
CA THR A 125 18.03 -20.29 15.99
C THR A 125 16.73 -20.11 15.21
N LEU A 126 16.79 -20.05 13.87
CA LEU A 126 15.59 -19.94 13.03
C LEU A 126 14.69 -21.18 13.06
N GLY A 127 15.24 -22.34 13.45
CA GLY A 127 14.50 -23.59 13.62
C GLY A 127 13.85 -23.75 14.99
N GLN A 128 14.17 -22.87 15.96
CA GLN A 128 13.56 -22.91 17.28
C GLN A 128 12.16 -22.26 17.23
N PRO A 129 11.19 -22.82 17.98
CA PRO A 129 9.92 -22.13 18.17
C PRO A 129 10.18 -20.79 18.88
N ASP A 130 9.64 -19.74 18.29
CA ASP A 130 9.61 -18.41 18.90
C ASP A 130 8.21 -18.20 19.48
N ASP A 131 8.15 -17.76 20.75
CA ASP A 131 6.90 -17.43 21.45
C ASP A 131 6.33 -16.07 21.00
N SER A 132 7.01 -15.36 20.10
CA SER A 132 6.52 -14.11 19.54
C SER A 132 5.31 -14.34 18.61
N GLU A 133 4.23 -13.61 18.86
CA GLU A 133 3.08 -13.61 17.94
C GLU A 133 3.53 -13.05 16.59
N PRO A 134 3.23 -13.75 15.47
CA PRO A 134 3.64 -13.26 14.16
C PRO A 134 2.90 -11.96 13.83
N GLU A 135 3.61 -10.84 13.94
CA GLU A 135 3.10 -9.55 13.47
C GLU A 135 2.74 -9.64 11.98
N ALA A 136 1.57 -9.11 11.63
CA ALA A 136 1.09 -9.14 10.26
C ALA A 136 2.10 -8.48 9.33
N ARG A 137 2.72 -9.26 8.45
CA ARG A 137 3.63 -8.77 7.39
C ARG A 137 2.85 -7.88 6.41
N THR A 138 2.70 -6.59 6.71
CA THR A 138 1.96 -5.62 5.91
C THR A 138 2.77 -5.18 4.67
N GLY A 139 2.93 -6.13 3.76
CA GLY A 139 3.12 -5.89 2.33
C GLY A 139 2.00 -6.52 1.48
N ALA A 140 1.20 -7.42 2.06
CA ALA A 140 -0.02 -7.91 1.45
C ALA A 140 -1.17 -6.98 1.85
N VAL A 141 -1.87 -6.43 0.85
CA VAL A 141 -3.21 -5.85 1.02
C VAL A 141 -3.97 -6.70 2.03
N LEU A 142 -4.46 -6.08 3.11
CA LEU A 142 -5.32 -6.76 4.10
C LEU A 142 -6.41 -7.51 3.33
N ARG A 143 -6.25 -8.84 3.19
CA ARG A 143 -7.26 -9.67 2.57
C ARG A 143 -8.44 -9.66 3.52
N ARG A 144 -9.54 -9.02 3.10
CA ARG A 144 -10.84 -9.15 3.76
C ARG A 144 -11.05 -10.63 4.14
N PRO A 145 -11.44 -10.93 5.39
CA PRO A 145 -11.66 -12.31 5.79
C PRO A 145 -12.70 -12.94 4.85
N ARG A 146 -12.36 -14.06 4.23
CA ARG A 146 -13.31 -14.86 3.46
C ARG A 146 -14.36 -15.33 4.46
N ARG A 147 -15.60 -14.87 4.30
CA ARG A 147 -16.75 -15.47 4.98
C ARG A 147 -16.86 -16.92 4.50
N HIS A 148 -16.32 -17.87 5.27
CA HIS A 148 -16.64 -19.27 5.09
C HIS A 148 -18.12 -19.46 5.42
N GLY A 149 -18.82 -20.12 4.50
CA GLY A 149 -20.26 -20.22 4.47
C GLY A 149 -20.83 -20.82 5.74
N LEU A 150 -21.88 -20.18 6.25
CA LEU A 150 -22.86 -20.89 7.06
C LEU A 150 -23.55 -21.91 6.16
N ALA A 151 -23.18 -23.17 6.33
CA ALA A 151 -23.96 -24.30 5.87
C ALA A 151 -25.35 -24.20 6.49
N LYS A 152 -26.37 -23.94 5.67
CA LYS A 152 -27.75 -24.28 6.02
C LYS A 152 -27.87 -25.80 5.98
N ARG A 153 -27.86 -26.42 7.15
CA ARG A 153 -28.61 -27.66 7.40
C ARG A 153 -29.90 -27.25 8.09
N LEU A 154 -31.01 -27.52 7.42
CA LEU A 154 -32.28 -28.04 7.93
C LEU A 154 -33.21 -28.18 6.72
#